data_AF-A0A085NC89-F1
#
_entry.id   AF-A0A085NC89-F1
#
_cell.length_a   1.000
_cell.length_b   1.000
_cell.length_c   1.000
_cell.angle_alpha   90.00
_cell.angle_beta   90.00
_cell.angle_gamma   90.00
#
_symmetry.space_group_name_H-M   'P 1'
#
loop_
_entity.id
_entity.type
_entity.pdbx_description
1 polymer ?
#
loop_
_entity_poly.entity_id
_entity_poly.type
_entity_poly.pdbx_seq_one_letter_code
_entity_poly.pdbx_strand_id
1 'polypeptide(L)'
;MPLFDDLSNAVKWVNNVAKDSKENLHKLVIEYATELPRRPPCTLTRTFQQNIDNGRSTYADVPCLDETRIKLATPRDGNDYIHANWVKLPEASCNFILTQAPTKETAVDFWSMVWQERVTLIVCLSKFVEGGRKIGFEYWPTSCGNEYRQKHGRIHMRNLGVRNSRSMALSIIETVHEVTRERRNVMHYLYMDWFEHCLPVCVHSFLDLIEYIENEIRNIQLPTKPTVLIHCTTGAGRSGMLVALRSLMGVVNAGQMPSVPATIAKIRQQRAMAILLVEQYMFVHYALVTYIVNNCVLPQQWKDDVLAKVAYLRVNVPKNACPLCRRSVMGKAAEEKENKNENVKQQQN
;
A
#
# COMPACT_ATOMS: atom_id res chain seq x y z
N MET A 1 -16.44 -17.34 17.16
CA MET A 1 -15.18 -17.87 17.71
C MET A 1 -14.22 -16.71 17.90
N PRO A 2 -13.45 -16.63 18.99
CA PRO A 2 -12.29 -15.74 19.00
C PRO A 2 -11.41 -16.12 17.80
N LEU A 3 -11.05 -15.14 16.97
CA LEU A 3 -10.37 -15.40 15.69
C LEU A 3 -9.04 -16.13 15.87
N PHE A 4 -8.40 -16.02 17.04
CA PHE A 4 -7.13 -16.65 17.38
C PHE A 4 -6.99 -16.86 18.89
N ASP A 5 -6.49 -18.03 19.30
CA ASP A 5 -6.12 -18.38 20.68
C ASP A 5 -4.59 -18.45 20.88
N ASP A 6 -4.14 -18.63 22.13
CA ASP A 6 -2.73 -18.67 22.54
C ASP A 6 -1.89 -19.78 21.86
N LEU A 7 -2.54 -20.80 21.29
CA LEU A 7 -1.88 -21.95 20.66
C LEU A 7 -1.83 -21.84 19.12
N SER A 8 -2.43 -20.79 18.56
CA SER A 8 -2.48 -20.53 17.12
C SER A 8 -1.08 -20.35 16.50
N ASN A 9 -0.97 -20.67 15.21
CA ASN A 9 0.26 -20.44 14.44
C ASN A 9 0.69 -18.96 14.45
N ALA A 10 -0.29 -18.04 14.44
CA ALA A 10 -0.05 -16.61 14.51
C ALA A 10 0.64 -16.20 15.83
N VAL A 11 0.15 -16.68 16.97
CA VAL A 11 0.75 -16.39 18.28
C VAL A 11 2.13 -17.03 18.42
N LYS A 12 2.33 -18.26 17.92
CA LYS A 12 3.65 -18.91 17.86
C LYS A 12 4.64 -18.10 17.03
N TRP A 13 4.21 -17.57 15.88
CA TRP A 13 5.03 -16.70 15.04
C TRP A 13 5.43 -15.42 15.78
N VAL A 14 4.48 -14.74 16.43
CA VAL A 14 4.74 -13.52 17.21
C VAL A 14 5.75 -13.77 18.32
N ASN A 15 5.59 -14.87 19.07
CA ASN A 15 6.56 -15.26 20.10
C ASN A 15 7.97 -15.44 19.51
N ASN A 16 8.09 -16.09 18.36
CA ASN A 16 9.40 -16.25 17.71
C ASN A 16 10.04 -14.92 17.31
N VAL A 17 9.26 -13.97 16.79
CA VAL A 17 9.74 -12.62 16.46
C VAL A 17 10.14 -11.82 17.70
N ALA A 18 9.48 -12.05 18.84
CA ALA A 18 9.71 -11.32 20.09
C ALA A 18 10.75 -11.94 21.04
N LYS A 19 11.38 -13.08 20.69
CA LYS A 19 12.29 -13.84 21.59
C LYS A 19 13.52 -13.05 22.08
N ASP A 20 14.34 -12.56 21.16
CA ASP A 20 15.55 -11.76 21.44
C ASP A 20 15.65 -10.63 20.41
N SER A 21 15.52 -9.38 20.86
CA SER A 21 15.49 -8.22 19.97
C SER A 21 16.80 -8.01 19.20
N LYS A 22 17.97 -8.31 19.81
CA LYS A 22 19.29 -8.07 19.19
C LYS A 22 19.62 -9.15 18.17
N GLU A 23 19.44 -10.41 18.56
CA GLU A 23 19.64 -11.54 17.66
C GLU A 23 18.66 -11.48 16.49
N ASN A 24 17.38 -11.17 16.77
CA ASN A 24 16.37 -11.05 15.73
C ASN A 24 16.65 -9.87 14.79
N LEU A 25 17.14 -8.72 15.27
CA LEU A 25 17.56 -7.63 14.39
C LEU A 25 18.62 -8.10 13.39
N HIS A 26 19.68 -8.74 13.89
CA HIS A 26 20.76 -9.24 13.03
C HIS A 26 20.25 -10.26 12.00
N LYS A 27 19.40 -11.18 12.46
CA LYS A 27 18.74 -12.17 11.59
C LYS A 27 17.93 -11.49 10.47
N LEU A 28 17.07 -10.53 10.79
CA LEU A 28 16.24 -9.84 9.79
C LEU A 28 17.06 -9.06 8.77
N VAL A 29 18.17 -8.45 9.19
CA VAL A 29 19.10 -7.76 8.29
C VAL A 29 19.77 -8.75 7.33
N ILE A 30 20.23 -9.89 7.83
CA ILE A 30 20.82 -10.96 7.00
C ILE A 30 19.77 -11.49 6.02
N GLU A 31 18.59 -11.87 6.52
CA GLU A 31 17.48 -12.42 5.73
C GLU A 31 17.09 -11.47 4.57
N TYR A 32 16.99 -10.17 4.85
CA TYR A 32 16.77 -9.15 3.81
C TYR A 32 17.87 -9.12 2.73
N ALA A 33 19.14 -9.28 3.14
CA ALA A 33 20.30 -9.19 2.27
C ALA A 33 20.59 -10.47 1.46
N THR A 34 20.19 -11.64 1.97
CA THR A 34 20.59 -12.95 1.43
C THR A 34 19.43 -13.79 0.89
N GLU A 35 18.22 -13.69 1.46
CA GLU A 35 17.11 -14.58 1.10
C GLU A 35 16.16 -13.97 0.07
N LEU A 36 16.11 -12.65 -0.05
CA LEU A 36 15.26 -11.98 -1.04
C LEU A 36 15.93 -11.94 -2.42
N PRO A 37 15.18 -12.15 -3.51
CA PRO A 37 15.68 -11.91 -4.85
C PRO A 37 16.31 -10.52 -4.96
N ARG A 38 17.55 -10.47 -5.43
CA ARG A 38 18.31 -9.23 -5.64
C ARG A 38 17.86 -8.55 -6.93
N ARG A 39 18.53 -7.45 -7.29
CA ARG A 39 18.32 -6.79 -8.57
C ARG A 39 18.47 -7.80 -9.72
N PRO A 40 17.46 -7.94 -10.59
CA PRO A 40 17.53 -8.88 -11.70
C PRO A 40 18.61 -8.49 -12.71
N PRO A 41 19.20 -9.46 -13.45
CA PRO A 41 20.10 -9.16 -14.54
C PRO A 41 19.37 -8.44 -15.68
N CYS A 42 20.12 -7.67 -16.48
CA CYS A 42 19.56 -6.90 -17.60
C CYS A 42 18.81 -7.75 -18.64
N THR A 43 19.13 -9.04 -18.72
CA THR A 43 18.46 -10.00 -19.62
C THR A 43 16.97 -10.19 -19.31
N LEU A 44 16.54 -9.95 -18.07
CA LEU A 44 15.14 -10.04 -17.64
C LEU A 44 14.41 -8.68 -17.65
N THR A 45 15.10 -7.61 -18.06
CA THR A 45 14.59 -6.23 -17.98
C THR A 45 14.92 -5.46 -19.27
N ARG A 46 15.02 -6.15 -20.41
CA ARG A 46 15.49 -5.57 -21.68
C ARG A 46 14.60 -4.42 -22.12
N THR A 47 13.27 -4.56 -22.02
CA THR A 47 12.36 -3.48 -22.40
C THR A 47 12.53 -2.28 -21.48
N PHE A 48 12.72 -2.49 -20.18
CA PHE A 48 13.06 -1.41 -19.24
C PHE A 48 14.35 -0.68 -19.63
N GLN A 49 15.43 -1.40 -19.97
CA GLN A 49 16.70 -0.78 -20.36
C GLN A 49 16.56 0.11 -21.59
N GLN A 50 15.73 -0.28 -22.56
CA GLN A 50 15.44 0.53 -23.76
C GLN A 50 14.60 1.79 -23.48
N ASN A 51 13.99 1.87 -22.29
CA ASN A 51 13.03 2.90 -21.91
C ASN A 51 13.48 3.71 -20.68
N ILE A 52 14.77 3.63 -20.32
CA ILE A 52 15.31 4.37 -19.18
C ILE A 52 15.53 5.85 -19.53
N ASP A 53 15.98 6.13 -20.76
CA ASP A 53 16.38 7.47 -21.20
C ASP A 53 15.26 8.25 -21.94
N ASN A 54 14.09 7.64 -22.17
CA ASN A 54 13.00 8.26 -22.92
C ASN A 54 11.88 8.85 -22.04
N GLY A 55 12.13 9.00 -20.74
CA GLY A 55 11.19 9.61 -19.79
C GLY A 55 10.02 8.71 -19.35
N ARG A 56 9.99 7.42 -19.75
CA ARG A 56 8.98 6.46 -19.29
C ARG A 56 9.33 5.72 -18.01
N SER A 57 10.56 5.88 -17.53
CA SER A 57 11.06 5.33 -16.27
C SER A 57 11.73 6.43 -15.47
N THR A 58 11.40 6.59 -14.19
CA THR A 58 11.95 7.67 -13.36
C THR A 58 13.18 7.23 -12.57
N TYR A 59 13.31 5.93 -12.28
CA TYR A 59 14.27 5.40 -11.32
C TYR A 59 15.04 4.21 -11.91
N ALA A 60 16.33 4.42 -12.21
CA ALA A 60 17.21 3.40 -12.79
C ALA A 60 17.47 2.21 -11.84
N ASP A 61 17.43 2.46 -10.54
CA ASP A 61 17.65 1.51 -9.46
C ASP A 61 16.46 0.54 -9.25
N VAL A 62 15.30 0.82 -9.86
CA VAL A 62 14.10 -0.02 -9.80
C VAL A 62 13.72 -0.50 -11.21
N PRO A 63 14.19 -1.68 -11.64
CA PRO A 63 13.89 -2.17 -12.98
C PRO A 63 12.46 -2.70 -13.11
N CYS A 64 11.91 -2.63 -14.33
CA CYS A 64 10.65 -3.30 -14.69
C CYS A 64 10.98 -4.66 -15.33
N LEU A 65 10.41 -5.75 -14.81
CA LEU A 65 10.62 -7.10 -15.31
C LEU A 65 9.84 -7.34 -16.60
N ASP A 66 10.49 -7.89 -17.64
CA ASP A 66 9.87 -8.11 -18.95
C ASP A 66 8.74 -9.14 -18.90
N GLU A 67 8.87 -10.16 -18.06
CA GLU A 67 7.92 -11.28 -17.97
C GLU A 67 6.53 -10.83 -17.48
N THR A 68 6.50 -9.94 -16.51
CA THR A 68 5.27 -9.51 -15.83
C THR A 68 4.88 -8.07 -16.15
N ARG A 69 5.62 -7.38 -17.03
CA ARG A 69 5.30 -5.99 -17.39
C ARG A 69 3.93 -5.91 -18.07
N ILE A 70 3.27 -4.78 -17.86
CA ILE A 70 2.08 -4.44 -18.63
C ILE A 70 2.50 -3.89 -19.98
N LYS A 71 1.79 -4.30 -21.03
CA LYS A 71 1.97 -3.84 -22.40
C LYS A 71 0.76 -2.99 -22.79
N LEU A 72 0.97 -1.76 -23.21
CA LEU A 72 -0.12 -0.90 -23.67
C LEU A 72 -0.65 -1.42 -25.01
N ALA A 73 -1.96 -1.71 -25.07
CA ALA A 73 -2.60 -2.24 -26.27
C ALA A 73 -2.68 -1.20 -27.40
N THR A 74 -2.75 0.08 -27.05
CA THR A 74 -2.79 1.21 -27.99
C THR A 74 -1.73 2.24 -27.61
N PRO A 75 -0.44 1.98 -27.89
CA PRO A 75 0.64 2.90 -27.55
C PRO A 75 0.52 4.20 -28.34
N ARG A 76 0.85 5.33 -27.70
CA ARG A 76 0.73 6.67 -28.30
C ARG A 76 1.75 6.97 -29.42
N ASP A 77 2.86 6.25 -29.46
CA ASP A 77 4.03 6.47 -30.32
C ASP A 77 4.64 5.14 -30.82
N GLY A 78 3.86 4.06 -30.79
CA GLY A 78 4.34 2.71 -31.13
C GLY A 78 5.12 2.00 -30.02
N ASN A 79 5.42 2.68 -28.91
CA ASN A 79 6.10 2.10 -27.77
C ASN A 79 5.10 1.61 -26.70
N ASP A 80 4.98 0.29 -26.54
CA ASP A 80 4.04 -0.37 -25.62
C ASP A 80 4.43 -0.29 -24.14
N TYR A 81 5.53 0.37 -23.82
CA TYR A 81 6.12 0.35 -22.50
C TYR A 81 5.45 1.32 -21.53
N ILE A 82 5.11 0.79 -20.35
CA ILE A 82 4.84 1.52 -19.12
C ILE A 82 5.57 0.82 -17.98
N HIS A 83 6.12 1.57 -17.02
CA HIS A 83 6.83 1.00 -15.87
C HIS A 83 5.86 0.44 -14.81
N ALA A 84 5.19 -0.65 -15.16
CA ALA A 84 4.21 -1.32 -14.34
C ALA A 84 4.32 -2.84 -14.51
N ASN A 85 4.17 -3.59 -13.41
CA ASN A 85 4.12 -5.05 -13.43
C ASN A 85 2.83 -5.57 -12.79
N TRP A 86 2.32 -6.65 -13.34
CA TRP A 86 1.37 -7.50 -12.64
C TRP A 86 2.03 -8.16 -11.43
N VAL A 87 1.29 -8.23 -10.32
CA VAL A 87 1.64 -9.04 -9.15
C VAL A 87 0.43 -9.88 -8.78
N LYS A 88 0.57 -11.20 -8.95
CA LYS A 88 -0.47 -12.19 -8.64
C LYS A 88 -0.02 -12.99 -7.42
N LEU A 89 -0.88 -13.05 -6.42
CA LEU A 89 -0.69 -13.85 -5.21
C LEU A 89 -1.87 -14.84 -5.12
N PRO A 90 -1.62 -16.16 -4.96
CA PRO A 90 -2.67 -17.18 -5.04
C PRO A 90 -3.88 -16.90 -4.13
N GLU A 91 -3.61 -16.48 -2.89
CA GLU A 91 -4.62 -16.21 -1.86
C GLU A 91 -5.30 -14.84 -1.99
N ALA A 92 -4.93 -14.01 -2.99
CA ALA A 92 -5.51 -12.69 -3.14
C ALA A 92 -6.89 -12.74 -3.81
N SER A 93 -7.86 -12.07 -3.20
CA SER A 93 -9.19 -11.81 -3.76
C SER A 93 -9.20 -10.82 -4.93
N CYS A 94 -8.07 -10.20 -5.25
CA CYS A 94 -7.90 -9.24 -6.35
C CYS A 94 -6.58 -9.48 -7.10
N ASN A 95 -6.46 -8.88 -8.28
CA ASN A 95 -5.19 -8.79 -9.02
C ASN A 95 -4.50 -7.46 -8.69
N PHE A 96 -3.17 -7.46 -8.56
CA PHE A 96 -2.42 -6.23 -8.31
C PHE A 96 -1.64 -5.76 -9.54
N ILE A 97 -1.64 -4.45 -9.72
CA ILE A 97 -0.69 -3.75 -10.59
C ILE A 97 0.18 -2.87 -9.72
N LEU A 98 1.50 -3.06 -9.77
CA LEU A 98 2.46 -2.17 -9.11
C LEU A 98 3.17 -1.32 -10.14
N THR A 99 3.11 0.00 -9.98
CA THR A 99 3.67 0.98 -10.94
C THR A 99 4.33 2.15 -10.21
N GLN A 100 5.26 2.83 -10.86
CA GLN A 100 5.80 4.11 -10.40
C GLN A 100 4.72 5.20 -10.39
N ALA A 101 5.00 6.32 -9.70
CA ALA A 101 4.12 7.48 -9.72
C ALA A 101 4.03 8.05 -11.14
N PRO A 102 2.83 8.39 -11.64
CA PRO A 102 2.69 9.00 -12.94
C PRO A 102 3.41 10.35 -13.00
N THR A 103 4.11 10.59 -14.10
CA THR A 103 4.70 11.88 -14.45
C THR A 103 3.83 12.57 -15.50
N LYS A 104 4.16 13.83 -15.83
CA LYS A 104 3.48 14.55 -16.92
C LYS A 104 3.62 13.79 -18.25
N GLU A 105 4.76 13.18 -18.48
CA GLU A 105 5.11 12.45 -19.69
C GLU A 105 4.39 11.10 -19.77
N THR A 106 4.11 10.47 -18.63
CA THR A 106 3.55 9.10 -18.56
C THR A 106 2.06 9.05 -18.18
N ALA A 107 1.42 10.18 -17.89
CA ALA A 107 0.01 10.22 -17.49
C ALA A 107 -0.94 9.63 -18.55
N VAL A 108 -0.65 9.84 -19.83
CA VAL A 108 -1.40 9.25 -20.95
C VAL A 108 -1.27 7.73 -20.96
N ASP A 109 -0.05 7.23 -20.78
CA ASP A 109 0.24 5.80 -20.70
C ASP A 109 -0.44 5.17 -19.48
N PHE A 110 -0.39 5.87 -18.32
CA PHE A 110 -1.01 5.44 -17.08
C PHE A 110 -2.53 5.27 -17.21
N TRP A 111 -3.25 6.27 -17.75
CA TRP A 111 -4.70 6.14 -17.93
C TRP A 111 -5.10 5.17 -19.03
N SER A 112 -4.26 4.99 -20.04
CA SER A 112 -4.44 3.92 -21.04
C SER A 112 -4.36 2.54 -20.38
N MET A 113 -3.38 2.33 -19.49
CA MET A 113 -3.27 1.12 -18.68
C MET A 113 -4.47 0.93 -17.73
N VAL A 114 -4.85 1.97 -16.96
CA VAL A 114 -6.00 1.91 -16.04
C VAL A 114 -7.28 1.51 -16.77
N TRP A 115 -7.50 2.09 -17.96
CA TRP A 115 -8.65 1.77 -18.79
C TRP A 115 -8.57 0.34 -19.36
N GLN A 116 -7.45 -0.06 -19.97
CA GLN A 116 -7.35 -1.37 -20.61
C GLN A 116 -7.45 -2.52 -19.60
N GLU A 117 -6.84 -2.37 -18.42
CA GLU A 117 -6.82 -3.41 -17.38
C GLU A 117 -8.04 -3.38 -16.46
N ARG A 118 -9.04 -2.53 -16.79
CA ARG A 118 -10.30 -2.38 -16.04
C ARG A 118 -10.04 -2.18 -14.54
N VAL A 119 -9.07 -1.33 -14.21
CA VAL A 119 -8.71 -1.03 -12.82
C VAL A 119 -9.93 -0.44 -12.11
N THR A 120 -10.32 -1.06 -11.00
CA THR A 120 -11.47 -0.63 -10.20
C THR A 120 -11.05 0.29 -9.06
N LEU A 121 -9.83 0.09 -8.56
CA LEU A 121 -9.30 0.80 -7.41
C LEU A 121 -7.83 1.19 -7.64
N ILE A 122 -7.53 2.47 -7.41
CA ILE A 122 -6.18 3.03 -7.38
C ILE A 122 -5.83 3.37 -5.93
N VAL A 123 -4.71 2.87 -5.45
CA VAL A 123 -4.12 3.22 -4.15
C VAL A 123 -2.85 4.01 -4.40
N CYS A 124 -2.90 5.29 -4.06
CA CYS A 124 -1.81 6.23 -4.20
C CYS A 124 -1.12 6.42 -2.83
N LEU A 125 0.12 5.98 -2.75
CA LEU A 125 0.99 6.07 -1.57
C LEU A 125 2.09 7.14 -1.74
N SER A 126 1.93 8.05 -2.70
CA SER A 126 2.88 9.14 -3.00
C SER A 126 2.35 10.48 -2.50
N LYS A 127 3.26 11.35 -2.06
CA LYS A 127 2.94 12.76 -1.81
C LYS A 127 2.98 13.54 -3.12
N PHE A 128 2.08 14.50 -3.27
CA PHE A 128 2.10 15.47 -4.36
C PHE A 128 2.53 16.86 -3.88
N VAL A 129 2.50 17.10 -2.58
CA VAL A 129 2.91 18.34 -1.94
C VAL A 129 3.82 18.03 -0.76
N GLU A 130 4.96 18.72 -0.67
CA GLU A 130 5.92 18.63 0.43
C GLU A 130 6.46 20.02 0.75
N GLY A 131 6.38 20.43 2.04
CA GLY A 131 6.77 21.79 2.46
C GLY A 131 6.05 22.92 1.70
N GLY A 132 4.80 22.69 1.28
CA GLY A 132 4.03 23.64 0.46
C GLY A 132 4.39 23.68 -1.03
N ARG A 133 5.36 22.85 -1.48
CA ARG A 133 5.77 22.75 -2.89
C ARG A 133 5.13 21.54 -3.55
N LYS A 134 4.60 21.71 -4.76
CA LYS A 134 4.08 20.61 -5.58
C LYS A 134 5.25 19.81 -6.14
N ILE A 135 5.45 18.59 -5.61
CA ILE A 135 6.54 17.67 -5.99
C ILE A 135 6.06 16.53 -6.90
N GLY A 136 4.75 16.28 -6.96
CA GLY A 136 4.16 15.23 -7.78
C GLY A 136 3.31 15.79 -8.93
N PHE A 137 2.99 14.93 -9.89
CA PHE A 137 2.09 15.26 -10.99
C PHE A 137 0.67 14.77 -10.67
N GLU A 138 -0.28 15.71 -10.55
CA GLU A 138 -1.70 15.39 -10.36
C GLU A 138 -2.30 14.86 -11.67
N TYR A 139 -2.24 13.54 -11.83
CA TYR A 139 -2.77 12.85 -13.00
C TYR A 139 -4.30 12.65 -12.97
N TRP A 140 -5.00 13.12 -11.93
CA TRP A 140 -6.45 12.98 -11.79
C TRP A 140 -7.08 14.28 -11.28
N PRO A 141 -8.38 14.50 -11.50
CA PRO A 141 -9.09 15.66 -10.97
C PRO A 141 -9.23 15.56 -9.44
N THR A 142 -8.58 16.44 -8.70
CA THR A 142 -8.56 16.44 -7.22
C THR A 142 -9.80 17.09 -6.59
N SER A 143 -10.55 17.88 -7.37
CA SER A 143 -11.76 18.59 -6.94
C SER A 143 -12.98 18.18 -7.77
N CYS A 144 -14.16 18.28 -7.17
CA CYS A 144 -15.45 18.03 -7.82
C CYS A 144 -15.91 19.30 -8.56
N GLY A 145 -16.57 19.14 -9.71
CA GLY A 145 -17.08 20.26 -10.51
C GLY A 145 -16.87 20.04 -12.01
N ASN A 146 -17.59 20.78 -12.84
CA ASN A 146 -17.48 20.65 -14.30
C ASN A 146 -16.20 21.30 -14.85
N GLU A 147 -15.66 22.26 -14.12
CA GLU A 147 -14.44 23.02 -14.38
C GLU A 147 -13.17 22.21 -14.09
N TYR A 148 -13.23 21.20 -13.23
CA TYR A 148 -12.07 20.38 -12.83
C TYR A 148 -11.87 19.14 -13.71
N ARG A 149 -12.39 19.13 -14.94
CA ARG A 149 -12.22 18.00 -15.87
C ARG A 149 -10.77 17.87 -16.36
N GLN A 150 -10.31 16.64 -16.52
CA GLN A 150 -9.01 16.34 -17.12
C GLN A 150 -9.16 15.36 -18.29
N LYS A 151 -8.20 15.40 -19.22
CA LYS A 151 -8.10 14.45 -20.33
C LYS A 151 -6.65 13.98 -20.44
N HIS A 152 -6.45 12.66 -20.46
CA HIS A 152 -5.16 12.03 -20.76
C HIS A 152 -5.36 11.02 -21.88
N GLY A 153 -4.77 11.29 -23.05
CA GLY A 153 -5.01 10.48 -24.25
C GLY A 153 -6.49 10.42 -24.60
N ARG A 154 -7.04 9.22 -24.73
CA ARG A 154 -8.46 8.97 -25.08
C ARG A 154 -9.39 8.93 -23.86
N ILE A 155 -8.89 9.22 -22.66
CA ILE A 155 -9.67 9.09 -21.42
C ILE A 155 -10.01 10.48 -20.88
N HIS A 156 -11.30 10.80 -20.87
CA HIS A 156 -11.85 11.98 -20.21
C HIS A 156 -12.24 11.63 -18.77
N MET A 157 -12.02 12.54 -17.83
CA MET A 157 -12.23 12.25 -16.41
C MET A 157 -12.82 13.43 -15.66
N ARG A 158 -13.64 13.11 -14.66
CA ARG A 158 -14.10 14.07 -13.64
C ARG A 158 -14.20 13.39 -12.28
N ASN A 159 -14.05 14.17 -11.23
CA ASN A 159 -14.27 13.71 -9.87
C ASN A 159 -15.75 13.88 -9.51
N LEU A 160 -16.40 12.79 -9.09
CA LEU A 160 -17.80 12.77 -8.68
C LEU A 160 -17.98 13.12 -7.20
N GLY A 161 -16.93 12.97 -6.38
CA GLY A 161 -17.01 13.15 -4.94
C GLY A 161 -15.68 12.86 -4.26
N VAL A 162 -15.35 13.67 -3.25
CA VAL A 162 -14.19 13.47 -2.38
C VAL A 162 -14.68 13.26 -0.94
N ARG A 163 -14.20 12.21 -0.28
CA ARG A 163 -14.39 11.95 1.14
C ARG A 163 -13.04 11.96 1.84
N ASN A 164 -12.86 12.88 2.78
CA ASN A 164 -11.62 13.01 3.53
C ASN A 164 -11.73 12.32 4.88
N SER A 165 -10.64 11.68 5.30
CA SER A 165 -10.39 11.24 6.66
C SER A 165 -9.06 11.82 7.14
N ARG A 166 -8.66 11.51 8.37
CA ARG A 166 -7.42 12.05 8.96
C ARG A 166 -6.16 11.69 8.16
N SER A 167 -6.11 10.46 7.64
CA SER A 167 -4.91 9.90 6.99
C SER A 167 -5.11 9.62 5.50
N MET A 168 -6.32 9.80 4.96
CA MET A 168 -6.66 9.40 3.59
C MET A 168 -7.68 10.33 2.96
N ALA A 169 -7.67 10.39 1.63
CA ALA A 169 -8.75 10.96 0.83
C ALA A 169 -9.22 9.92 -0.19
N LEU A 170 -10.53 9.69 -0.26
CA LEU A 170 -11.18 8.85 -1.26
C LEU A 170 -11.83 9.73 -2.31
N SER A 171 -11.47 9.56 -3.57
CA SER A 171 -12.15 10.15 -4.72
C SER A 171 -12.87 9.08 -5.55
N ILE A 172 -14.04 9.40 -6.09
CA ILE A 172 -14.70 8.58 -7.12
C ILE A 172 -14.50 9.26 -8.46
N ILE A 173 -13.68 8.67 -9.32
CA ILE A 173 -13.33 9.23 -10.62
C ILE A 173 -14.18 8.57 -11.70
N GLU A 174 -15.07 9.34 -12.33
CA GLU A 174 -15.74 8.89 -13.55
C GLU A 174 -14.78 9.07 -14.72
N THR A 175 -14.59 8.01 -15.48
CA THR A 175 -13.78 7.96 -16.70
C THR A 175 -14.69 7.67 -17.89
N VAL A 176 -14.45 8.36 -19.01
CA VAL A 176 -15.18 8.18 -20.27
C VAL A 176 -14.19 8.03 -21.40
N HIS A 177 -14.28 6.92 -22.12
CA HIS A 177 -13.42 6.69 -23.28
C HIS A 177 -13.95 7.44 -24.50
N GLU A 178 -13.07 8.17 -25.17
CA GLU A 178 -13.40 9.13 -26.24
C GLU A 178 -14.11 8.48 -27.43
N VAL A 179 -13.66 7.29 -27.84
CA VAL A 179 -14.20 6.57 -29.01
C VAL A 179 -15.43 5.75 -28.65
N THR A 180 -15.29 4.77 -27.75
CA THR A 180 -16.39 3.86 -27.36
C THR A 180 -17.52 4.53 -26.58
N ARG A 181 -17.28 5.72 -26.02
CA ARG A 181 -18.21 6.44 -25.12
C ARG A 181 -18.60 5.67 -23.86
N GLU A 182 -17.97 4.53 -23.61
CA GLU A 182 -18.15 3.75 -22.39
C GLU A 182 -17.73 4.58 -21.18
N ARG A 183 -18.46 4.43 -20.07
CA ARG A 183 -18.18 5.09 -18.80
C ARG A 183 -17.83 4.07 -17.74
N ARG A 184 -16.82 4.37 -16.92
CA ARG A 184 -16.40 3.54 -15.80
C ARG A 184 -16.04 4.41 -14.61
N ASN A 185 -16.37 3.94 -13.41
CA ASN A 185 -15.92 4.58 -12.18
C ASN A 185 -14.67 3.88 -11.66
N VAL A 186 -13.70 4.67 -11.23
CA VAL A 186 -12.48 4.21 -10.57
C VAL A 186 -12.41 4.86 -9.21
N MET A 187 -12.33 4.06 -8.15
CA MET A 187 -12.08 4.57 -6.81
C MET A 187 -10.61 4.90 -6.66
N HIS A 188 -10.30 6.01 -6.01
CA HIS A 188 -8.94 6.48 -5.83
C HIS A 188 -8.70 6.84 -4.36
N TYR A 189 -7.88 6.05 -3.67
CA TYR A 189 -7.40 6.35 -2.34
C TYR A 189 -6.05 7.05 -2.41
N LEU A 190 -5.98 8.27 -1.90
CA LEU A 190 -4.74 8.95 -1.58
C LEU A 190 -4.45 8.76 -0.09
N TYR A 191 -3.41 7.99 0.23
CA TYR A 191 -2.97 7.83 1.61
C TYR A 191 -1.89 8.87 1.95
N MET A 192 -2.19 9.71 2.94
CA MET A 192 -1.42 10.90 3.31
C MET A 192 -0.49 10.67 4.50
N ASP A 193 -0.67 9.58 5.25
CA ASP A 193 0.06 9.30 6.51
C ASP A 193 1.43 8.61 6.30
N TRP A 194 2.15 9.06 5.26
CA TRP A 194 3.57 8.78 5.03
C TRP A 194 4.36 10.07 5.34
N PHE A 195 5.37 10.02 6.21
CA PHE A 195 6.24 11.19 6.43
C PHE A 195 7.29 11.32 5.32
N GLU A 196 8.20 12.29 5.42
CA GLU A 196 9.43 12.38 4.59
C GLU A 196 10.30 11.09 4.67
N HIS A 197 10.01 10.22 5.64
CA HIS A 197 10.69 8.93 5.84
C HIS A 197 9.99 7.78 5.14
N CYS A 198 10.76 6.73 4.88
CA CYS A 198 10.38 5.58 4.06
C CYS A 198 9.28 4.66 4.64
N LEU A 199 8.69 5.00 5.81
CA LEU A 199 7.76 4.18 6.62
C LEU A 199 6.45 4.93 6.96
N PRO A 200 5.32 4.23 7.23
CA PRO A 200 4.11 4.87 7.72
C PRO A 200 4.32 5.49 9.10
N VAL A 201 3.66 6.62 9.35
CA VAL A 201 3.74 7.31 10.66
C VAL A 201 2.96 6.56 11.73
N CYS A 202 1.75 6.11 11.41
CA CYS A 202 1.02 5.20 12.28
C CYS A 202 0.78 3.84 11.60
N VAL A 203 1.21 2.77 12.28
CA VAL A 203 0.91 1.39 11.89
C VAL A 203 -0.59 1.11 11.83
N HIS A 204 -1.39 1.67 12.75
CA HIS A 204 -2.84 1.51 12.77
C HIS A 204 -3.49 2.15 11.54
N SER A 205 -3.14 3.41 11.18
CA SER A 205 -3.62 4.03 9.95
C SER A 205 -3.31 3.18 8.71
N PHE A 206 -2.13 2.54 8.69
CA PHE A 206 -1.72 1.69 7.58
C PHE A 206 -2.49 0.36 7.54
N LEU A 207 -2.80 -0.22 8.69
CA LEU A 207 -3.69 -1.38 8.80
C LEU A 207 -5.13 -1.02 8.39
N ASP A 208 -5.62 0.14 8.83
CA ASP A 208 -6.94 0.66 8.44
C ASP A 208 -7.04 0.82 6.92
N LEU A 209 -5.99 1.34 6.25
CA LEU A 209 -5.94 1.42 4.79
C LEU A 209 -6.15 0.04 4.14
N ILE A 210 -5.49 -1.01 4.65
CA ILE A 210 -5.67 -2.37 4.13
C ILE A 210 -7.11 -2.83 4.34
N GLU A 211 -7.69 -2.59 5.51
CA GLU A 211 -9.08 -2.94 5.80
C GLU A 211 -10.07 -2.20 4.90
N TYR A 212 -9.87 -0.90 4.63
CA TYR A 212 -10.68 -0.15 3.65
C TYR A 212 -10.57 -0.77 2.26
N ILE A 213 -9.36 -1.10 1.80
CA ILE A 213 -9.15 -1.76 0.51
C ILE A 213 -9.88 -3.12 0.47
N GLU A 214 -9.83 -3.93 1.54
CA GLU A 214 -10.58 -5.19 1.61
C GLU A 214 -12.09 -4.98 1.54
N ASN A 215 -12.62 -4.01 2.28
CA ASN A 215 -14.03 -3.66 2.26
C ASN A 215 -14.49 -3.28 0.86
N GLU A 216 -13.72 -2.44 0.17
CA GLU A 216 -14.02 -2.07 -1.20
C GLU A 216 -13.96 -3.27 -2.15
N ILE A 217 -12.92 -4.10 -2.07
CA ILE A 217 -12.81 -5.32 -2.89
C ILE A 217 -14.02 -6.24 -2.69
N ARG A 218 -14.46 -6.43 -1.44
CA ARG A 218 -15.63 -7.26 -1.11
C ARG A 218 -16.94 -6.71 -1.68
N ASN A 219 -17.05 -5.38 -1.78
CA ASN A 219 -18.25 -4.72 -2.30
C ASN A 219 -18.28 -4.63 -3.83
N ILE A 220 -17.14 -4.87 -4.51
CA ILE A 220 -17.08 -4.88 -5.98
C ILE A 220 -17.70 -6.17 -6.52
N GLN A 221 -18.84 -6.03 -7.19
CA GLN A 221 -19.53 -7.11 -7.87
C GLN A 221 -19.08 -7.19 -9.33
N LEU A 222 -18.08 -8.02 -9.61
CA LEU A 222 -17.58 -8.30 -10.95
C LEU A 222 -17.57 -9.81 -11.22
N PRO A 223 -17.77 -10.25 -12.48
CA PRO A 223 -17.63 -11.66 -12.84
C PRO A 223 -16.18 -12.16 -12.73
N THR A 224 -15.21 -11.24 -12.65
CA THR A 224 -13.78 -11.52 -12.52
C THR A 224 -13.22 -10.83 -11.28
N LYS A 225 -12.07 -11.31 -10.78
CA LYS A 225 -11.35 -10.66 -9.67
C LYS A 225 -11.12 -9.17 -9.97
N PRO A 226 -11.42 -8.25 -9.04
CA PRO A 226 -11.11 -6.83 -9.20
C PRO A 226 -9.62 -6.58 -9.42
N THR A 227 -9.29 -5.54 -10.18
CA THR A 227 -7.89 -5.11 -10.40
C THR A 227 -7.61 -3.88 -9.54
N VAL A 228 -6.66 -4.03 -8.62
CA VAL A 228 -6.18 -2.96 -7.73
C VAL A 228 -4.81 -2.50 -8.19
N LEU A 229 -4.72 -1.24 -8.62
CA LEU A 229 -3.46 -0.59 -8.95
C LEU A 229 -2.92 0.11 -7.71
N ILE A 230 -1.66 -0.16 -7.35
CA ILE A 230 -0.99 0.50 -6.23
C ILE A 230 0.27 1.17 -6.76
N HIS A 231 0.43 2.45 -6.46
CA HIS A 231 1.68 3.15 -6.76
C HIS A 231 2.18 3.95 -5.57
N CYS A 232 3.49 4.12 -5.57
CA CYS A 232 4.21 5.06 -4.75
C CYS A 232 5.23 5.75 -5.67
N THR A 233 6.25 6.42 -5.15
CA THR A 233 7.28 7.08 -5.97
C THR A 233 7.86 6.14 -7.04
N THR A 234 8.38 4.98 -6.63
CA THR A 234 9.01 3.99 -7.53
C THR A 234 8.11 2.81 -7.86
N GLY A 235 6.98 2.65 -7.17
CA GLY A 235 6.13 1.47 -7.27
C GLY A 235 6.73 0.19 -6.68
N ALA A 236 7.79 0.30 -5.87
CA ALA A 236 8.47 -0.87 -5.28
C ALA A 236 8.44 -0.86 -3.74
N GLY A 237 8.92 0.20 -3.09
CA GLY A 237 9.05 0.25 -1.63
C GLY A 237 7.71 0.18 -0.89
N ARG A 238 7.02 1.32 -0.78
CA ARG A 238 5.71 1.42 -0.09
C ARG A 238 4.64 0.53 -0.69
N SER A 239 4.58 0.43 -2.01
CA SER A 239 3.64 -0.45 -2.72
C SER A 239 3.88 -1.92 -2.37
N GLY A 240 5.14 -2.35 -2.34
CA GLY A 240 5.51 -3.71 -1.94
C GLY A 240 5.14 -4.00 -0.48
N MET A 241 5.34 -3.04 0.42
CA MET A 241 4.92 -3.19 1.83
C MET A 241 3.41 -3.45 1.96
N LEU A 242 2.59 -2.68 1.24
CA LEU A 242 1.13 -2.82 1.30
C LEU A 242 0.68 -4.19 0.78
N VAL A 243 1.18 -4.61 -0.38
CA VAL A 243 0.84 -5.92 -0.97
C VAL A 243 1.34 -7.07 -0.10
N ALA A 244 2.56 -6.98 0.42
CA ALA A 244 3.14 -8.01 1.29
C ALA A 244 2.35 -8.15 2.60
N LEU A 245 2.10 -7.04 3.30
CA LEU A 245 1.38 -7.04 4.57
C LEU A 245 -0.04 -7.58 4.40
N ARG A 246 -0.76 -7.13 3.37
CA ARG A 246 -2.10 -7.65 3.03
C ARG A 246 -2.07 -9.16 2.80
N SER A 247 -1.10 -9.66 2.02
CA SER A 247 -0.97 -11.10 1.77
C SER A 247 -0.68 -11.88 3.04
N LEU A 248 0.19 -11.36 3.91
CA LEU A 248 0.53 -11.99 5.19
C LEU A 248 -0.65 -12.03 6.15
N MET A 249 -1.46 -10.95 6.20
CA MET A 249 -2.71 -10.93 6.95
C MET A 249 -3.67 -11.99 6.45
N GLY A 250 -3.78 -12.19 5.13
CA GLY A 250 -4.59 -13.28 4.54
C GLY A 250 -4.13 -14.67 5.00
N VAL A 251 -2.81 -14.93 4.99
CA VAL A 251 -2.22 -16.19 5.48
C VAL A 251 -2.55 -16.41 6.96
N VAL A 252 -2.36 -15.38 7.78
CA VAL A 252 -2.72 -15.42 9.21
C VAL A 252 -4.21 -15.71 9.40
N ASN A 253 -5.09 -15.02 8.67
CA ASN A 253 -6.54 -15.20 8.72
C ASN A 253 -7.01 -16.59 8.28
N ALA A 254 -6.23 -17.26 7.44
CA ALA A 254 -6.43 -18.66 7.08
C ALA A 254 -5.90 -19.66 8.14
N GLY A 255 -5.40 -19.19 9.28
CA GLY A 255 -4.82 -20.01 10.36
C GLY A 255 -3.42 -20.55 10.05
N GLN A 256 -2.79 -20.10 8.96
CA GLN A 256 -1.50 -20.58 8.50
C GLN A 256 -0.35 -19.78 9.14
N MET A 257 0.85 -20.39 9.17
CA MET A 257 2.07 -19.74 9.64
C MET A 257 2.57 -18.75 8.57
N PRO A 258 2.68 -17.43 8.86
CA PRO A 258 3.17 -16.47 7.89
C PRO A 258 4.68 -16.63 7.67
N SER A 259 5.13 -16.47 6.43
CA SER A 259 6.54 -16.33 6.06
C SER A 259 6.74 -15.02 5.32
N VAL A 260 7.34 -14.05 5.99
CA VAL A 260 7.65 -12.73 5.42
C VAL A 260 8.66 -12.82 4.27
N PRO A 261 9.79 -13.56 4.38
CA PRO A 261 10.74 -13.72 3.27
C PRO A 261 10.09 -14.34 2.04
N ALA A 262 9.37 -15.46 2.21
CA ALA A 262 8.78 -16.18 1.08
C ALA A 262 7.70 -15.34 0.37
N THR A 263 6.89 -14.60 1.12
CA THR A 263 5.87 -13.71 0.55
C THR A 263 6.52 -12.59 -0.26
N ILE A 264 7.54 -11.94 0.28
CA ILE A 264 8.24 -10.84 -0.40
C ILE A 264 9.03 -11.35 -1.60
N ALA A 265 9.65 -12.52 -1.51
CA ALA A 265 10.34 -13.16 -2.63
C ALA A 265 9.39 -13.40 -3.82
N LYS A 266 8.18 -13.91 -3.57
CA LYS A 266 7.14 -14.08 -4.60
C LYS A 266 6.72 -12.76 -5.24
N ILE A 267 6.68 -11.67 -4.47
CA ILE A 267 6.41 -10.33 -5.00
C ILE A 267 7.61 -9.85 -5.83
N ARG A 268 8.85 -10.01 -5.36
CA ARG A 268 10.06 -9.57 -6.07
C ARG A 268 10.32 -10.28 -7.39
N GLN A 269 9.86 -11.53 -7.53
CA GLN A 269 9.85 -12.26 -8.80
C GLN A 269 8.93 -11.63 -9.86
N GLN A 270 7.98 -10.78 -9.44
CA GLN A 270 6.98 -10.17 -10.33
C GLN A 270 7.13 -8.64 -10.40
N ARG A 271 7.55 -7.99 -9.32
CA ARG A 271 7.92 -6.57 -9.25
C ARG A 271 9.28 -6.46 -8.59
N ALA A 272 10.32 -6.29 -9.39
CA ALA A 272 11.69 -6.23 -8.89
C ALA A 272 11.86 -5.17 -7.79
N MET A 273 12.71 -5.48 -6.82
CA MET A 273 13.05 -4.59 -5.71
C MET A 273 11.87 -4.18 -4.81
N ALA A 274 10.71 -4.86 -4.87
CA ALA A 274 9.62 -4.65 -3.93
C ALA A 274 10.12 -4.71 -2.48
N ILE A 275 9.75 -3.70 -1.67
CA ILE A 275 10.34 -3.39 -0.35
C ILE A 275 11.83 -3.07 -0.53
N LEU A 276 12.13 -1.77 -0.69
CA LEU A 276 13.45 -1.28 -1.14
C LEU A 276 14.49 -1.19 -0.03
N LEU A 277 14.04 -1.02 1.21
CA LEU A 277 14.90 -0.74 2.36
C LEU A 277 14.70 -1.78 3.46
N VAL A 278 15.75 -2.02 4.24
CA VAL A 278 15.70 -2.95 5.37
C VAL A 278 14.72 -2.48 6.45
N GLU A 279 14.57 -1.17 6.63
CA GLU A 279 13.60 -0.58 7.55
C GLU A 279 12.16 -0.90 7.13
N GLN A 280 11.88 -0.95 5.82
CA GLN A 280 10.57 -1.33 5.29
C GLN A 280 10.29 -2.81 5.56
N TYR A 281 11.31 -3.65 5.43
CA TYR A 281 11.25 -5.07 5.73
C TYR A 281 10.99 -5.34 7.23
N MET A 282 11.69 -4.63 8.10
CA MET A 282 11.46 -4.66 9.55
C MET A 282 10.07 -4.14 9.92
N PHE A 283 9.61 -3.07 9.27
CA PHE A 283 8.28 -2.52 9.52
C PHE A 283 7.17 -3.50 9.13
N VAL A 284 7.31 -4.28 8.04
CA VAL A 284 6.32 -5.31 7.69
C VAL A 284 6.17 -6.35 8.80
N HIS A 285 7.29 -6.76 9.44
CA HIS A 285 7.24 -7.62 10.63
C HIS A 285 6.51 -6.95 11.79
N TYR A 286 6.86 -5.71 12.11
CA TYR A 286 6.22 -4.93 13.18
C TYR A 286 4.71 -4.79 12.96
N ALA A 287 4.30 -4.47 11.74
CA ALA A 287 2.90 -4.28 11.38
C ALA A 287 2.11 -5.59 11.45
N LEU A 288 2.71 -6.72 11.06
CA LEU A 288 2.08 -8.03 11.19
C LEU A 288 1.94 -8.46 12.66
N VAL A 289 2.97 -8.24 13.49
CA VAL A 289 2.86 -8.47 14.94
C VAL A 289 1.73 -7.63 15.53
N THR A 290 1.68 -6.34 15.19
CA THR A 290 0.63 -5.42 15.67
C THR A 290 -0.76 -5.89 15.25
N TYR A 291 -0.91 -6.32 14.00
CA TYR A 291 -2.17 -6.89 13.50
C TYR A 291 -2.61 -8.12 14.30
N ILE A 292 -1.71 -9.08 14.50
CA ILE A 292 -1.99 -10.32 15.25
C ILE A 292 -2.39 -9.97 16.69
N VAL A 293 -1.58 -9.16 17.38
CA VAL A 293 -1.82 -8.74 18.77
C VAL A 293 -3.19 -8.05 18.94
N ASN A 294 -3.58 -7.22 17.98
CA ASN A 294 -4.85 -6.50 18.02
C ASN A 294 -6.07 -7.41 17.76
N ASN A 295 -5.90 -8.48 16.99
CA ASN A 295 -7.00 -9.37 16.58
C ASN A 295 -7.09 -10.68 17.38
N CYS A 296 -6.07 -11.03 18.17
CA CYS A 296 -6.08 -12.20 19.05
C CYS A 296 -6.66 -11.88 20.43
N VAL A 297 -7.34 -12.86 21.03
CA VAL A 297 -7.83 -12.77 22.42
C VAL A 297 -6.72 -13.23 23.36
N LEU A 298 -5.86 -12.30 23.76
CA LEU A 298 -4.66 -12.55 24.57
C LEU A 298 -4.66 -11.65 25.83
N PRO A 299 -3.98 -12.02 26.93
CA PRO A 299 -3.84 -11.16 28.10
C PRO A 299 -3.18 -9.81 27.76
N GLN A 300 -3.72 -8.69 28.26
CA GLN A 300 -3.20 -7.36 27.94
C GLN A 300 -1.71 -7.20 28.28
N GLN A 301 -1.28 -7.72 29.43
CA GLN A 301 0.13 -7.72 29.85
C GLN A 301 1.05 -8.40 28.83
N TRP A 302 0.59 -9.49 28.20
CA TRP A 302 1.35 -10.18 27.16
C TRP A 302 1.43 -9.34 25.89
N LYS A 303 0.33 -8.69 25.50
CA LYS A 303 0.28 -7.79 24.33
C LYS A 303 1.29 -6.65 24.49
N ASP A 304 1.32 -6.02 25.67
CA ASP A 304 2.20 -4.90 25.97
C ASP A 304 3.68 -5.33 25.97
N ASP A 305 4.00 -6.49 26.57
CA ASP A 305 5.36 -7.05 26.59
C ASP A 305 5.88 -7.34 25.18
N VAL A 306 5.08 -8.01 24.35
CA VAL A 306 5.45 -8.32 22.96
C VAL A 306 5.67 -7.04 22.15
N LEU A 307 4.75 -6.09 22.22
CA LEU A 307 4.85 -4.82 21.48
C LEU A 307 6.07 -4.00 21.92
N ALA A 308 6.42 -4.04 23.21
CA ALA A 308 7.63 -3.41 23.72
C ALA A 308 8.89 -4.08 23.14
N LYS A 309 8.94 -5.42 23.13
CA LYS A 309 10.09 -6.19 22.61
C LYS A 309 10.32 -5.99 21.12
N VAL A 310 9.27 -5.75 20.32
CA VAL A 310 9.38 -5.53 18.87
C VAL A 310 9.40 -4.05 18.47
N ALA A 311 9.35 -3.11 19.43
CA ALA A 311 9.27 -1.67 19.14
C ALA A 311 10.48 -1.13 18.36
N TYR A 312 11.63 -1.82 18.40
CA TYR A 312 12.81 -1.48 17.61
C TYR A 312 12.61 -1.71 16.10
N LEU A 313 11.59 -2.46 15.68
CA LEU A 313 11.31 -2.74 14.27
C LEU A 313 10.65 -1.57 13.51
N ARG A 314 10.20 -0.53 14.24
CA ARG A 314 9.63 0.71 13.68
C ARG A 314 10.63 1.89 13.76
N VAL A 315 11.90 1.64 13.47
CA VAL A 315 12.99 2.63 13.53
C VAL A 315 12.56 3.94 12.86
N ASN A 316 12.86 5.09 13.48
CA ASN A 316 12.55 6.44 12.97
C ASN A 316 11.05 6.77 12.79
N VAL A 317 10.13 5.96 13.32
CA VAL A 317 8.70 6.34 13.41
C VAL A 317 8.49 7.17 14.70
N PRO A 318 7.99 8.42 14.63
CA PRO A 318 7.82 9.27 15.82
C PRO A 318 6.94 8.61 16.88
N LYS A 319 7.42 8.53 18.13
CA LYS A 319 6.74 7.88 19.27
C LYS A 319 5.36 8.47 19.61
N ASN A 320 5.00 9.64 19.08
CA ASN A 320 3.86 10.45 19.52
C ASN A 320 2.79 10.73 18.46
N ALA A 321 2.89 10.16 17.26
CA ALA A 321 2.00 10.55 16.15
C ALA A 321 0.68 9.77 16.06
N CYS A 322 0.54 8.64 16.76
CA CYS A 322 -0.68 7.82 16.69
C CYS A 322 -1.56 7.95 17.94
N PRO A 323 -2.80 8.47 17.82
CA PRO A 323 -3.76 8.53 18.94
C PRO A 323 -4.11 7.16 19.51
N LEU A 324 -4.13 6.13 18.66
CA LEU A 324 -4.46 4.75 19.04
C LEU A 324 -3.32 4.07 19.83
N CYS A 325 -2.06 4.48 19.63
CA CYS A 325 -0.96 4.05 20.49
C CYS A 325 -1.07 4.59 21.93
N ARG A 326 -1.88 5.64 22.17
CA ARG A 326 -2.17 6.13 23.54
C ARG A 326 -3.29 5.35 24.22
N ARG A 327 -4.24 4.78 23.45
CA ARG A 327 -5.35 3.97 23.98
C ARG A 327 -4.91 2.61 24.53
N SER A 328 -3.78 2.07 24.09
CA SER A 328 -3.21 0.85 24.70
C SER A 328 -2.61 1.10 26.09
N VAL A 329 -2.30 2.35 26.44
CA VAL A 329 -1.68 2.72 27.73
C VAL A 329 -2.71 3.27 28.72
N MET A 330 -3.79 3.87 28.25
CA MET A 330 -4.88 4.34 29.10
C MET A 330 -6.16 3.61 28.72
N GLY A 331 -6.52 2.63 29.55
CA GLY A 331 -7.74 1.84 29.40
C GLY A 331 -9.02 2.69 29.29
N LYS A 332 -10.12 2.02 28.94
CA LYS A 332 -11.47 2.53 28.59
C LYS A 332 -12.05 3.66 29.46
N ALA A 333 -11.49 3.97 30.62
CA ALA A 333 -11.90 5.08 31.49
C ALA A 333 -11.58 6.49 30.93
N ALA A 334 -10.69 6.63 29.95
CA ALA A 334 -10.35 7.93 29.35
C ALA A 334 -11.39 8.41 28.32
N GLU A 335 -12.02 7.49 27.57
CA GLU A 335 -13.04 7.83 26.55
C GLU A 335 -14.34 8.37 27.16
N GLU A 336 -14.69 7.95 28.38
CA GLU A 336 -15.86 8.50 29.10
C GLU A 336 -15.64 9.93 29.62
N LYS A 337 -14.38 10.34 29.83
CA LYS A 337 -14.05 11.71 30.29
C LYS A 337 -13.98 12.71 29.13
N GLU A 338 -13.49 12.30 27.95
CA GLU A 338 -13.48 13.16 26.76
C GLU A 338 -14.91 13.41 26.23
N ASN A 339 -15.77 12.38 26.19
CA ASN A 339 -17.17 12.54 25.76
C ASN A 339 -18.01 13.39 26.73
N LYS A 340 -17.69 13.39 28.04
CA LYS A 340 -18.35 14.29 29.01
C LYS A 340 -17.92 15.75 28.83
N ASN A 341 -16.68 16.01 28.43
CA ASN A 341 -16.18 17.37 28.22
C ASN A 341 -16.66 18.00 26.90
N GLU A 342 -16.95 17.21 25.86
CA GLU A 342 -17.55 17.72 24.62
C GLU A 342 -19.04 18.06 24.79
N ASN A 343 -19.79 17.27 25.56
CA ASN A 343 -21.20 17.56 25.84
C ASN A 343 -21.40 18.81 26.72
N VAL A 344 -20.46 19.13 27.62
CA VAL A 344 -20.51 20.37 28.42
C VAL A 344 -20.22 21.61 27.57
N LYS A 345 -19.41 21.49 26.51
CA LYS A 345 -19.12 22.60 25.60
C LYS A 345 -20.24 22.89 24.59
N GLN A 346 -21.09 21.91 24.27
CA GLN A 346 -22.25 22.12 23.40
C GLN A 346 -23.47 22.71 24.11
N GLN A 347 -23.49 22.74 25.45
CA GLN A 347 -24.57 23.33 26.24
C GLN A 347 -24.31 24.78 26.67
N GLN A 348 -23.18 25.37 26.25
CA GLN A 348 -22.82 26.77 26.56
C GLN A 348 -22.71 27.69 25.34
N ASN A 349 -23.25 27.28 24.18
CA ASN A 349 -23.42 28.15 23.01
C ASN A 349 -24.89 28.28 22.62
#